data_AF-R7IS99-F1
#
_entry.id   AF-R7IS99-F1
#
_cell.length_a   1.000
_cell.length_b   1.000
_cell.length_c   1.000
_cell.angle_alpha   90.00
_cell.angle_beta   90.00
_cell.angle_gamma   90.00
#
_symmetry.space_group_name_H-M   'P 1'
#
loop_
_entity.id
_entity.type
_entity.pdbx_description
1 polymer ?
#
loop_
_entity_poly.entity_id
_entity_poly.type
_entity_poly.pdbx_seq_one_letter_code
_entity_poly.pdbx_strand_id
1 'polypeptide(L)'
;MAMNRQKIEIPVERKTILLLYENEIQKEAIAMAGQYRKDGIPVTLVRRNPDFSMEGYRKYARRNGFTKMYYIKNADEHAQKIDLE
;
A
#
# COMPACT_ATOMS: atom_id res chain seq x y z
N MET A 1 -8.49 -35.95 -12.41
CA MET A 1 -8.75 -34.51 -12.61
C MET A 1 -9.59 -34.03 -11.44
N ALA A 2 -9.09 -33.08 -10.64
CA ALA A 2 -9.91 -32.43 -9.62
C ALA A 2 -9.40 -31.00 -9.44
N MET A 3 -10.13 -30.12 -10.10
CA MET A 3 -9.90 -28.70 -10.28
C MET A 3 -10.69 -27.96 -9.21
N ASN A 4 -10.03 -27.40 -8.19
CA ASN A 4 -10.53 -26.20 -7.51
C ASN A 4 -9.49 -25.64 -6.53
N ARG A 5 -8.66 -24.70 -6.99
CA ARG A 5 -8.12 -23.71 -6.06
C ARG A 5 -9.26 -22.73 -5.82
N GLN A 6 -9.91 -22.82 -4.65
CA GLN A 6 -10.80 -21.78 -4.18
C GLN A 6 -10.00 -20.47 -4.19
N LYS A 7 -10.24 -19.63 -5.20
CA LYS A 7 -9.99 -18.19 -5.09
C LYS A 7 -10.92 -17.72 -3.98
N ILE A 8 -10.44 -17.76 -2.75
CA ILE A 8 -11.05 -17.00 -1.68
C ILE A 8 -10.70 -15.55 -2.02
N GLU A 9 -11.52 -14.93 -2.88
CA GLU A 9 -11.56 -13.49 -3.03
C GLU A 9 -12.12 -12.98 -1.70
N ILE A 10 -11.24 -12.82 -0.72
CA ILE A 10 -11.58 -12.15 0.53
C ILE A 10 -11.97 -10.74 0.10
N PRO A 11 -13.24 -10.31 0.21
CA PRO A 11 -13.60 -8.95 -0.12
C PRO A 11 -12.90 -8.07 0.92
N VAL A 12 -11.79 -7.45 0.53
CA VAL A 12 -11.06 -6.52 1.37
C VAL A 12 -11.81 -5.20 1.34
N GLU A 13 -13.03 -5.17 1.88
CA GLU A 13 -13.82 -3.96 2.13
C GLU A 13 -13.20 -3.06 3.20
N ARG A 14 -11.96 -3.34 3.61
CA ARG A 14 -11.18 -2.42 4.42
C ARG A 14 -10.72 -1.32 3.47
N LYS A 15 -11.32 -0.14 3.59
CA LYS A 15 -10.82 1.13 3.05
C LYS A 15 -9.40 1.37 3.57
N THR A 16 -8.46 0.68 2.95
CA THR A 16 -7.08 0.57 3.42
C THR A 16 -6.27 1.60 2.69
N ILE A 17 -5.26 2.12 3.37
CA ILE A 17 -4.27 3.00 2.79
C ILE A 17 -3.11 2.16 2.26
N LEU A 18 -2.67 2.39 1.03
CA LEU A 18 -1.42 1.84 0.53
C LEU A 18 -0.29 2.84 0.79
N LEU A 19 0.72 2.45 1.55
CA LEU A 19 1.89 3.26 1.85
C LEU A 19 3.11 2.67 1.13
N LEU A 20 3.47 3.29 0.02
CA LEU A 20 4.61 2.95 -0.82
C LEU A 20 5.85 3.66 -0.27
N TYR A 21 6.93 2.93 -0.01
CA TYR A 21 8.15 3.48 0.59
C TYR A 21 9.41 2.99 -0.14
N GLU A 22 10.46 3.81 -0.17
CA GLU A 22 11.79 3.40 -0.66
C GLU A 22 12.49 2.47 0.33
N ASN A 23 13.33 1.55 -0.16
CA ASN A 23 14.00 0.55 0.68
C ASN A 23 14.83 1.17 1.83
N GLU A 24 15.40 2.36 1.59
CA GLU A 24 16.24 3.09 2.54
C GLU A 24 15.47 3.54 3.80
N ILE A 25 14.16 3.74 3.69
CA ILE A 25 13.31 4.32 4.74
C ILE A 25 12.32 3.31 5.34
N GLN A 26 12.61 2.01 5.19
CA GLN A 26 11.70 0.95 5.60
C GLN A 26 11.32 1.04 7.09
N LYS A 27 12.28 1.37 7.96
CA LYS A 27 12.05 1.45 9.40
C LYS A 27 11.09 2.59 9.75
N GLU A 28 11.27 3.75 9.13
CA GLU A 28 10.40 4.92 9.29
C GLU A 28 9.00 4.65 8.74
N ALA A 29 8.91 4.00 7.58
CA ALA A 29 7.63 3.58 7.01
C ALA A 29 6.87 2.62 7.94
N ILE A 30 7.57 1.66 8.56
CA ILE A 30 6.99 0.76 9.57
C ILE A 30 6.50 1.54 10.79
N ALA A 31 7.27 2.49 11.29
CA ALA A 31 6.89 3.33 12.42
C ALA A 31 5.63 4.16 12.11
N MET A 32 5.59 4.79 10.94
CA MET A 32 4.45 5.58 10.47
C MET A 32 3.20 4.71 10.29
N ALA A 33 3.34 3.54 9.68
CA ALA A 33 2.23 2.58 9.58
C ALA A 33 1.76 2.08 10.95
N GLY A 34 2.69 1.92 11.90
CA GLY A 34 2.37 1.63 13.29
C GLY A 34 1.50 2.71 13.92
N GLN A 35 1.80 3.98 13.68
CA GLN A 35 1.00 5.10 14.14
C GLN A 35 -0.42 5.05 13.54
N TYR A 36 -0.54 4.95 12.21
CA TYR A 36 -1.85 4.81 11.54
C TYR A 36 -2.70 3.66 12.10
N ARG A 37 -2.07 2.50 12.39
CA ARG A 37 -2.77 1.34 12.99
C ARG A 37 -3.23 1.62 14.41
N LYS A 38 -2.46 2.35 15.21
CA LYS A 38 -2.87 2.79 16.56
C LYS A 38 -4.07 3.73 16.49
N ASP A 39 -4.12 4.59 15.47
CA ASP A 39 -5.24 5.48 15.17
C ASP A 39 -6.46 4.75 14.55
N GLY A 40 -6.42 3.40 14.46
CA GLY A 40 -7.51 2.59 13.90
C GLY A 40 -7.60 2.63 12.38
N ILE A 41 -6.60 3.20 11.70
CA ILE A 41 -6.56 3.33 10.25
C ILE A 41 -5.81 2.14 9.65
N PRO A 42 -6.48 1.28 8.87
CA PRO A 42 -5.82 0.15 8.23
C PRO A 42 -4.87 0.65 7.14
N VAL A 43 -3.60 0.23 7.22
CA VAL A 43 -2.54 0.59 6.28
C VAL A 43 -1.73 -0.63 5.86
N THR A 44 -1.47 -0.72 4.56
CA THR A 44 -0.62 -1.73 3.92
C THR A 44 0.67 -1.08 3.47
N LEU A 45 1.78 -1.68 3.89
CA LEU A 45 3.12 -1.26 3.52
C LEU A 45 3.54 -1.99 2.23
N VAL A 46 4.01 -1.23 1.25
CA VAL A 46 4.56 -1.78 0.01
C VAL A 46 5.92 -1.16 -0.24
N ARG A 47 6.95 -1.99 -0.39
CA ARG A 47 8.27 -1.51 -0.80
C ARG A 47 8.24 -1.14 -2.27
N ARG A 48 8.77 0.03 -2.62
CA ARG A 48 8.93 0.45 -4.01
C ARG A 48 9.97 -0.43 -4.70
N ASN A 49 9.60 -0.90 -5.88
CA ASN A 49 10.45 -1.62 -6.80
C ASN A 49 10.76 -0.66 -7.96
N PRO A 50 12.04 -0.32 -8.22
CA PRO A 50 12.41 0.58 -9.31
C PRO A 50 11.98 0.04 -10.69
N ASP A 51 11.91 -1.28 -10.87
CA ASP A 51 11.42 -1.92 -12.10
C ASP A 51 9.89 -1.80 -12.27
N PHE A 52 9.17 -1.35 -11.23
CA PHE A 52 7.71 -1.21 -11.28
C PHE A 52 7.27 0.25 -11.31
N SER A 53 6.58 0.62 -12.40
CA SER A 53 6.11 1.99 -12.61
C SER A 53 5.05 2.41 -11.59
N MET A 54 4.96 3.71 -11.31
CA MET A 54 3.94 4.25 -10.40
C MET A 54 2.51 3.94 -10.86
N GLU A 55 2.27 3.92 -12.17
CA GLU A 55 0.97 3.53 -12.74
C GLU A 55 0.62 2.06 -12.43
N GLY A 56 1.62 1.17 -12.38
CA GLY A 56 1.43 -0.21 -11.94
C GLY A 56 0.97 -0.28 -10.49
N TYR A 57 1.55 0.54 -9.61
CA TYR A 57 1.11 0.64 -8.22
C TYR A 57 -0.30 1.22 -8.09
N ARG A 58 -0.67 2.20 -8.92
CA ARG A 58 -2.05 2.74 -8.98
C ARG A 58 -3.05 1.65 -9.38
N LYS A 59 -2.73 0.84 -10.40
CA LYS A 59 -3.56 -0.31 -10.83
C LYS A 59 -3.65 -1.36 -9.73
N TYR A 60 -2.55 -1.68 -9.05
CA TYR A 60 -2.54 -2.56 -7.90
C TYR A 60 -3.42 -2.02 -6.76
N ALA A 61 -3.30 -0.72 -6.46
CA ALA A 61 -4.08 -0.05 -5.42
C ALA A 61 -5.59 -0.17 -5.72
N ARG A 62 -6.00 0.14 -6.96
CA ARG A 62 -7.39 -0.01 -7.41
C ARG A 62 -7.89 -1.45 -7.32
N ARG A 63 -7.12 -2.42 -7.82
CA ARG A 63 -7.51 -3.85 -7.84
C ARG A 63 -7.73 -4.43 -6.45
N ASN A 64 -7.02 -3.92 -5.45
CA ASN A 64 -7.13 -4.37 -4.07
C ASN A 64 -8.11 -3.51 -3.23
N GLY A 65 -8.81 -2.54 -3.84
CA GLY A 65 -9.78 -1.70 -3.14
C GLY A 65 -9.18 -0.64 -2.19
N PHE A 66 -7.90 -0.27 -2.37
CA PHE A 66 -7.30 0.79 -1.58
C PHE A 66 -7.95 2.15 -1.92
N THR A 67 -8.30 2.92 -0.90
CA THR A 67 -8.96 4.23 -1.08
C THR A 67 -7.98 5.38 -1.20
N LYS A 68 -6.76 5.20 -0.68
CA LYS A 68 -5.69 6.21 -0.71
C LYS A 68 -4.36 5.51 -0.92
N MET A 69 -3.49 6.18 -1.66
CA MET A 69 -2.10 5.78 -1.81
C MET A 69 -1.21 6.93 -1.36
N TYR A 70 -0.18 6.61 -0.59
CA TYR A 70 0.87 7.55 -0.24
C TYR A 70 2.20 6.99 -0.69
N TYR A 71 3.08 7.89 -1.13
CA TYR A 71 4.45 7.57 -1.50
C TYR A 71 5.41 8.35 -0.60
N ILE A 72 6.33 7.64 0.03
CA ILE A 72 7.40 8.23 0.83
C ILE A 72 8.71 7.92 0.14
N LYS A 73 9.41 8.97 -0.26
CA LYS A 73 10.71 8.86 -0.91
C LYS A 73 11.86 8.92 0.10
N ASN A 74 11.76 9.81 1.09
CA ASN A 74 12.77 10.03 2.11
C ASN A 74 12.13 10.14 3.50
N ALA A 75 12.88 9.83 4.56
CA ALA A 75 12.40 9.86 5.95
C ALA A 75 11.99 11.28 6.41
N ASP A 76 12.65 12.29 5.87
CA ASP A 76 12.40 13.71 6.14
C ASP A 76 11.23 14.27 5.31
N GLU A 77 10.88 13.60 4.21
CA GLU A 77 9.78 14.04 3.35
C GLU A 77 8.43 13.53 3.84
N HIS A 78 7.44 14.42 3.83
CA HIS A 78 6.06 14.03 4.09
C HIS A 78 5.55 13.05 3.02
N ALA A 79 4.70 12.12 3.47
CA ALA A 79 4.08 11.14 2.59
C ALA A 79 3.27 11.84 1.48
N GLN A 80 3.73 11.73 0.24
CA GLN A 80 3.11 12.33 -0.93
C GLN A 80 1.83 11.56 -1.27
N LYS A 81 0.68 12.22 -1.21
CA LYS A 81 -0.59 11.60 -1.60
C LYS A 81 -0.59 11.38 -3.12
N ILE A 82 -0.78 10.14 -3.52
CA ILE A 82 -0.98 9.74 -4.91
C ILE A 82 -2.48 9.54 -5.14
N ASP A 83 -3.02 10.24 -6.13
CA ASP A 83 -4.43 10.11 -6.47
C ASP A 83 -4.69 8.80 -7.24
N LEU A 84 -5.82 8.17 -6.94
CA LEU A 84 -6.25 6.89 -7.51
C LEU A 84 -7.39 7.05 -8.55
N GLU A 85 -7.61 8.28 -9.06
CA GLU A 85 -8.57 8.66 -10.14
C GLU A 85 -8.52 7.81 -11.41
#